data_AF-A0A925I517-F1
#
_entry.id   AF-A0A925I517-F1
#
_cell.length_a   1.000
_cell.length_b   1.000
_cell.length_c   1.000
_cell.angle_alpha   90.00
_cell.angle_beta   90.00
_cell.angle_gamma   90.00
#
_symmetry.space_group_name_H-M   'P 1'
#
loop_
_entity.id
_entity.type
_entity.pdbx_description
1 polymer ?
#
loop_
_entity_poly.entity_id
_entity_poly.type
_entity_poly.pdbx_seq_one_letter_code
_entity_poly.pdbx_strand_id
1 'polypeptide(L)'
;MAIAETLGRVATTLVAIVRTRIELAAVEMEEESLRFLGYLALSLLALLCLGLAIVLGTFFIIVLFWDTHRLAAILVTAGVYVAIAVAIGVGVRNSFRHKPKLLSFTLAELGKDVDSMKNLTRAQ
;
A
#
# COMPACT_ATOMS: atom_id res chain seq x y z
N MET A 1 3.64 36.39 -39.34
CA MET A 1 2.49 35.44 -39.29
C MET A 1 2.91 33.98 -39.17
N ALA A 2 3.94 33.51 -39.90
CA ALA A 2 4.37 32.09 -39.88
C ALA A 2 4.69 31.49 -38.49
N ILE A 3 5.22 32.29 -37.55
CA ILE A 3 5.66 31.81 -36.23
C ILE A 3 4.48 31.42 -35.33
N ALA A 4 3.37 32.15 -35.42
CA ALA A 4 2.17 31.91 -34.63
C ALA A 4 1.44 30.62 -35.06
N GLU A 5 1.44 30.32 -36.37
CA GLU A 5 0.89 29.07 -36.90
C GLU A 5 1.73 27.85 -36.48
N THR A 6 3.05 27.95 -36.53
CA THR A 6 3.93 26.87 -36.03
C THR A 6 3.75 26.63 -34.54
N LEU A 7 3.56 27.68 -33.74
CA LEU A 7 3.36 27.56 -32.29
C LEU A 7 2.02 26.87 -31.96
N GLY A 8 0.94 27.24 -32.66
CA GLY A 8 -0.36 26.59 -32.52
C GLY A 8 -0.33 25.11 -32.93
N ARG A 9 0.47 24.77 -33.95
CA ARG A 9 0.62 23.40 -34.45
C ARG A 9 1.47 22.53 -33.51
N VAL A 10 2.49 23.10 -32.87
CA VAL A 10 3.28 22.41 -31.83
C VAL A 10 2.45 22.21 -30.56
N ALA A 11 1.66 23.21 -30.15
CA ALA A 11 0.77 23.09 -28.99
C ALA A 11 -0.29 22.01 -29.17
N THR A 12 -0.92 21.93 -30.34
CA THR A 12 -1.91 20.89 -30.67
C THR A 12 -1.27 19.50 -30.72
N THR A 13 -0.05 19.38 -31.25
CA THR A 13 0.69 18.11 -31.27
C THR A 13 1.08 17.66 -29.86
N LEU A 14 1.54 18.58 -29.00
CA LEU A 14 1.83 18.31 -27.59
C LEU A 14 0.59 17.84 -26.82
N VAL A 15 -0.55 18.50 -27.01
CA VAL A 15 -1.82 18.11 -26.38
C VAL A 15 -2.25 16.71 -26.86
N ALA A 16 -2.08 16.38 -28.14
CA ALA A 16 -2.38 15.04 -28.66
C ALA A 16 -1.47 13.95 -28.07
N ILE A 17 -0.18 14.24 -27.87
CA ILE A 17 0.79 13.33 -27.24
C ILE A 17 0.46 13.13 -25.76
N VAL A 18 0.12 14.20 -25.04
CA VAL A 18 -0.28 14.10 -23.62
C VAL A 18 -1.58 13.30 -23.48
N ARG A 19 -2.56 13.53 -24.36
CA ARG A 19 -3.84 12.80 -24.35
C ARG A 19 -3.64 11.30 -24.54
N THR A 20 -2.81 10.90 -25.50
CA THR A 20 -2.50 9.48 -25.76
C THR A 20 -1.70 8.84 -24.63
N ARG A 21 -0.78 9.57 -23.99
CA ARG A 21 -0.06 9.10 -22.79
C ARG A 21 -0.99 8.91 -21.60
N ILE A 22 -1.95 9.81 -21.40
CA ILE A 22 -2.96 9.71 -20.33
C ILE A 22 -3.91 8.54 -20.60
N GLU A 23 -4.36 8.35 -21.85
CA GLU A 23 -5.17 7.18 -22.23
C GLU A 23 -4.39 5.88 -22.00
N LEU A 24 -3.10 5.82 -22.36
CA LEU A 24 -2.25 4.65 -22.07
C LEU A 24 -2.06 4.43 -20.56
N ALA A 25 -1.75 5.48 -19.81
CA ALA A 25 -1.54 5.40 -18.35
C ALA A 25 -2.83 5.00 -17.61
N ALA A 26 -3.99 5.42 -18.10
CA ALA A 26 -5.28 5.01 -17.55
C ALA A 26 -5.55 3.51 -17.80
N VAL A 27 -5.24 3.02 -19.00
CA VAL A 27 -5.40 1.60 -19.36
C VAL A 27 -4.40 0.72 -18.60
N GLU A 28 -3.13 1.13 -18.51
CA GLU A 28 -2.10 0.43 -17.74
C GLU A 28 -2.45 0.38 -16.24
N MET A 29 -2.99 1.47 -15.67
CA MET A 29 -3.49 1.50 -14.29
C MET A 29 -4.65 0.52 -14.07
N GLU A 30 -5.54 0.38 -15.05
CA GLU A 30 -6.68 -0.54 -14.97
C GLU A 30 -6.21 -2.00 -15.02
N GLU A 31 -5.26 -2.31 -15.92
CA GLU A 31 -4.70 -3.64 -16.09
C GLU A 31 -3.82 -4.07 -14.88
N GLU A 32 -3.04 -3.15 -14.32
CA GLU A 32 -2.23 -3.42 -13.13
C GLU A 32 -3.10 -3.53 -11.86
N SER A 33 -4.19 -2.76 -11.76
CA SER A 33 -5.14 -2.83 -10.64
C SER A 33 -5.83 -4.18 -10.56
N LEU A 34 -6.25 -4.78 -11.67
CA LEU A 34 -6.83 -6.14 -11.67
C LEU A 34 -5.82 -7.17 -11.16
N ARG A 35 -4.55 -7.04 -11.54
CA ARG A 35 -3.51 -7.98 -11.11
C ARG A 35 -3.17 -7.82 -9.63
N PHE A 36 -3.07 -6.57 -9.14
CA PHE A 36 -2.94 -6.27 -7.72
C PHE A 36 -4.15 -6.79 -6.91
N LEU A 37 -5.36 -6.62 -7.42
CA LEU A 37 -6.58 -7.11 -6.75
C LEU A 37 -6.60 -8.65 -6.69
N GLY A 38 -6.13 -9.33 -7.74
CA GLY A 38 -5.95 -10.78 -7.76
C GLY A 38 -4.93 -11.25 -6.71
N TYR A 39 -3.76 -10.60 -6.62
CA TYR A 39 -2.78 -10.90 -5.58
C TYR A 39 -3.31 -10.59 -4.17
N LEU A 40 -4.08 -9.51 -4.00
CA LEU A 40 -4.72 -9.16 -2.74
C LEU A 40 -5.74 -10.23 -2.33
N ALA A 41 -6.57 -10.69 -3.27
CA ALA A 41 -7.54 -11.76 -3.02
C ALA A 41 -6.84 -13.08 -2.63
N LEU A 42 -5.79 -13.47 -3.35
CA LEU A 42 -4.98 -14.65 -3.02
C LEU A 42 -4.30 -14.51 -1.65
N SER A 43 -3.75 -13.33 -1.35
CA SER A 43 -3.15 -13.04 -0.05
C SER A 43 -4.18 -13.12 1.08
N LEU A 44 -5.37 -12.56 0.89
CA LEU A 44 -6.46 -12.63 1.87
C LEU A 44 -6.92 -14.08 2.09
N LEU A 45 -7.06 -14.86 1.02
CA LEU A 45 -7.39 -16.28 1.10
C LEU A 45 -6.30 -17.07 1.84
N ALA A 46 -5.03 -16.79 1.57
CA ALA A 46 -3.90 -17.41 2.26
C ALA A 46 -3.90 -17.06 3.76
N LEU A 47 -4.15 -15.79 4.12
CA LEU A 47 -4.27 -15.34 5.50
C LEU A 47 -5.44 -16.00 6.22
N LEU A 48 -6.58 -16.16 5.54
CA LEU A 48 -7.75 -16.86 6.08
C LEU A 48 -7.44 -18.34 6.35
N CYS A 49 -6.82 -19.03 5.38
CA CYS A 49 -6.43 -20.43 5.53
C CYS A 49 -5.42 -20.60 6.68
N LEU A 50 -4.44 -19.70 6.79
CA LEU A 50 -3.46 -19.69 7.87
C LEU A 50 -4.15 -19.46 9.22
N GLY A 51 -5.10 -18.53 9.31
CA GLY A 51 -5.90 -18.31 10.52
C GLY A 51 -6.68 -19.56 10.96
N LEU A 52 -7.31 -20.26 10.01
CA LEU A 52 -8.00 -21.53 10.29
C LEU A 52 -7.03 -22.61 10.78
N ALA A 53 -5.87 -22.74 10.15
CA ALA A 53 -4.84 -23.70 10.56
C ALA A 53 -4.34 -23.43 12.00
N ILE A 54 -4.15 -22.15 12.35
CA ILE A 54 -3.78 -21.73 13.71
C ILE A 54 -4.87 -22.12 14.73
N VAL A 55 -6.14 -21.84 14.43
CA VAL A 55 -7.27 -22.20 15.31
C VAL A 55 -7.34 -23.71 15.50
N LEU A 56 -7.33 -24.49 14.40
CA LEU A 56 -7.36 -25.94 14.45
C LEU A 56 -6.15 -26.53 15.18
N GLY A 57 -4.94 -25.97 14.96
CA GLY A 57 -3.74 -26.36 15.69
C GLY A 57 -3.84 -26.10 17.19
N THR A 58 -4.49 -25.00 17.59
CA THR A 58 -4.77 -24.69 19.00
C THR A 58 -5.69 -25.73 19.62
N PHE A 59 -6.81 -26.01 18.95
CA PHE A 59 -7.74 -27.05 19.39
C PHE A 59 -7.04 -28.40 19.47
N PHE A 60 -6.21 -28.74 18.49
CA PHE A 60 -5.44 -29.98 18.49
C PHE A 60 -4.53 -30.10 19.72
N ILE A 61 -3.77 -29.04 20.05
CA ILE A 61 -2.93 -29.01 21.26
C ILE A 61 -3.77 -29.14 22.53
N ILE A 62 -4.89 -28.40 22.62
CA ILE A 62 -5.77 -28.44 23.78
C ILE A 62 -6.34 -29.85 23.98
N VAL A 63 -6.83 -30.48 22.91
CA VAL A 63 -7.40 -31.83 22.96
C VAL A 63 -6.33 -32.87 23.31
N LEU A 64 -5.13 -32.77 22.74
CA LEU A 64 -4.03 -33.70 22.99
C LEU A 64 -3.63 -33.73 24.48
N PHE A 65 -3.61 -32.56 25.14
CA PHE A 65 -3.20 -32.42 26.54
C PHE A 65 -4.37 -32.32 27.52
N TRP A 66 -5.60 -32.58 27.06
CA TRP A 66 -6.83 -32.40 27.84
C TRP A 66 -6.96 -33.35 29.03
N ASP A 67 -6.39 -34.55 28.98
CA ASP A 67 -6.64 -35.52 30.03
C ASP A 67 -5.77 -35.28 31.29
N THR A 68 -4.51 -34.89 31.10
CA THR A 68 -3.53 -34.84 32.20
C THR A 68 -3.24 -33.42 32.70
N HIS A 69 -3.25 -32.39 31.84
CA HIS A 69 -2.81 -31.04 32.20
C HIS A 69 -3.60 -29.92 31.49
N ARG A 70 -4.94 -29.93 31.61
CA ARG A 70 -5.85 -28.97 30.97
C ARG A 70 -5.41 -27.50 31.12
N LEU A 71 -5.04 -27.10 32.34
CA LEU A 71 -4.63 -25.72 32.63
C LEU A 71 -3.29 -25.36 31.99
N ALA A 72 -2.34 -26.29 31.96
CA ALA A 72 -1.02 -26.05 31.37
C ALA A 72 -1.13 -25.92 29.84
N ALA A 73 -1.96 -26.73 29.18
CA ALA A 73 -2.20 -26.64 27.74
C ALA A 73 -2.78 -25.27 27.34
N ILE A 74 -3.74 -24.76 28.11
CA ILE A 74 -4.34 -23.44 27.90
C ILE A 74 -3.32 -22.32 28.17
N LEU A 75 -2.56 -22.42 29.25
CA LEU A 75 -1.53 -21.42 29.59
C LEU A 75 -0.41 -21.34 28.55
N VAL A 76 0.06 -22.48 28.05
CA VAL A 76 1.12 -22.53 27.04
C VAL A 76 0.62 -21.95 25.72
N THR A 77 -0.54 -22.39 25.24
CA THR A 77 -1.11 -21.87 23.98
C THR A 77 -1.42 -20.37 24.08
N ALA A 78 -2.01 -19.91 25.19
CA ALA A 78 -2.24 -18.49 25.44
C ALA A 78 -0.92 -17.69 25.51
N GLY A 79 0.08 -18.22 26.22
CA GLY A 79 1.40 -17.59 26.34
C GLY A 79 2.10 -17.41 24.98
N VAL A 80 1.99 -18.41 24.09
CA VAL A 80 2.50 -18.32 22.72
C VAL A 80 1.79 -17.21 21.94
N TYR A 81 0.46 -17.12 22.01
CA TYR A 81 -0.27 -16.04 21.34
C TYR A 81 0.10 -14.64 21.87
N VAL A 82 0.26 -14.50 23.18
CA VAL A 82 0.70 -13.24 23.79
C VAL A 82 2.11 -12.86 23.32
N ALA A 83 3.04 -13.81 23.28
CA ALA A 83 4.40 -13.57 22.80
C ALA A 83 4.41 -13.11 21.33
N ILE A 84 3.63 -13.75 20.47
CA ILE A 84 3.46 -13.36 19.07
C ILE A 84 2.86 -11.95 18.97
N ALA A 85 1.82 -11.64 19.75
CA ALA A 85 1.19 -10.32 19.76
C ALA A 85 2.16 -9.21 20.19
N VAL A 86 2.98 -9.46 21.22
CA VAL A 86 4.03 -8.52 21.67
C VAL A 86 5.09 -8.33 20.58
N ALA A 87 5.56 -9.42 19.95
CA ALA A 87 6.56 -9.34 18.89
C ALA A 87 6.06 -8.51 17.69
N ILE A 88 4.81 -8.74 17.25
CA ILE A 88 4.17 -7.96 16.19
C ILE A 88 4.01 -6.50 16.63
N GLY A 89 3.53 -6.24 17.85
CA GLY A 89 3.36 -4.88 18.36
C GLY A 89 4.67 -4.10 18.41
N VAL A 90 5.76 -4.73 18.84
CA VAL A 90 7.11 -4.15 18.81
C VAL A 90 7.58 -3.93 17.37
N GLY A 91 7.38 -4.90 16.48
CA GLY A 91 7.75 -4.78 15.06
C GLY A 91 7.01 -3.65 14.34
N VAL A 92 5.70 -3.53 14.54
CA VAL A 92 4.87 -2.45 14.00
C VAL A 92 5.34 -1.11 14.57
N ARG A 93 5.50 -1.00 15.89
CA ARG A 93 6.02 0.22 16.54
C ARG A 93 7.40 0.61 15.99
N ASN A 94 8.27 -0.37 15.76
CA ASN A 94 9.59 -0.12 15.20
C ASN A 94 9.50 0.34 13.74
N SER A 95 8.63 -0.26 12.94
CA SER A 95 8.39 0.11 11.54
C SER A 95 7.82 1.52 11.40
N PHE A 96 6.92 1.94 12.29
CA PHE A 96 6.42 3.32 12.36
C PHE A 96 7.50 4.32 12.79
N ARG A 97 8.43 3.92 13.66
CA ARG A 97 9.56 4.79 14.07
C ARG A 97 10.63 4.97 13.01
N HIS A 98 10.70 4.08 12.02
CA HIS A 98 11.74 4.07 10.98
C HIS A 98 11.23 4.39 9.57
N LYS A 99 9.94 4.74 9.37
CA LYS A 99 9.45 5.13 8.04
C LYS A 99 9.97 6.54 7.65
N PRO A 100 10.73 6.67 6.55
CA PRO A 100 10.95 7.97 5.91
C PRO A 100 9.62 8.48 5.34
N LYS A 101 9.40 9.79 5.44
CA LYS A 101 8.20 10.50 5.00
C LYS A 101 7.98 10.29 3.49
N LEU A 102 7.21 9.26 3.10
CA LEU A 102 6.87 8.96 1.69
C LEU A 102 6.18 10.12 0.96
N LEU A 103 5.60 11.07 1.70
CA LEU A 103 4.93 12.25 1.17
C LEU A 103 5.79 13.52 1.24
N SER A 104 7.00 13.46 1.80
CA SER A 104 7.87 14.64 1.87
C SER A 104 8.35 15.09 0.50
N PHE A 105 8.60 14.13 -0.40
CA PHE A 105 8.97 14.42 -1.78
C PHE A 105 7.78 15.00 -2.56
N THR A 106 6.59 14.38 -2.46
CA THR A 106 5.35 14.90 -3.07
C THR A 106 4.93 16.26 -2.53
N LEU A 107 5.08 16.51 -1.21
CA LEU A 107 4.78 17.81 -0.60
C LEU A 107 5.79 18.89 -0.99
N ALA A 108 7.06 18.52 -1.20
CA ALA A 108 8.08 19.44 -1.70
C ALA A 108 7.82 19.80 -3.17
N GLU A 109 7.41 18.83 -3.99
CA GLU A 109 7.02 19.07 -5.40
C GLU A 109 5.78 19.98 -5.47
N LEU A 110 4.74 19.74 -4.65
CA LEU A 110 3.55 20.61 -4.59
C LEU A 110 3.85 22.04 -4.13
N GLY A 111 4.79 22.20 -3.17
CA GLY A 111 5.21 23.53 -2.73
C GLY A 111 5.87 24.35 -3.86
N LYS A 112 6.63 23.67 -4.71
CA LYS A 112 7.35 24.27 -5.84
C LYS A 112 6.41 24.69 -6.98
N ASP A 113 5.32 23.95 -7.19
CA ASP A 113 4.25 24.32 -8.11
C ASP A 113 3.44 25.53 -7.62
N VAL A 114 3.16 25.60 -6.30
CA VAL A 114 2.47 26.75 -5.70
C VAL A 114 3.29 28.04 -5.79
N ASP A 115 4.60 27.97 -5.54
CA ASP A 115 5.49 29.12 -5.67
C ASP A 115 5.62 29.59 -7.13
N SER A 116 5.62 28.67 -8.10
CA SER A 116 5.64 29.00 -9.52
C SER A 116 4.36 29.73 -9.95
N MET A 117 3.19 29.30 -9.45
CA MET A 117 1.92 30.02 -9.70
C MET A 117 1.90 31.41 -9.07
N LYS A 118 2.39 31.56 -7.83
CA LYS A 118 2.46 32.86 -7.13
C LYS A 118 3.35 33.88 -7.83
N ASN A 119 4.46 33.42 -8.42
CA ASN A 119 5.39 34.28 -9.16
C ASN A 119 4.79 34.76 -10.49
N LEU A 120 3.97 33.95 -11.15
CA LEU A 120 3.24 34.34 -12.35
C LEU A 120 2.15 35.39 -12.05
N THR A 121 1.51 35.31 -10.88
CA THR A 121 0.50 36.31 -10.47
C THR A 121 1.11 37.65 -10.02
N ARG A 122 2.42 37.70 -9.73
CA ARG A 122 3.14 38.93 -9.34
C ARG A 122 3.82 39.64 -10.51
N ALA A 123 3.96 38.96 -11.65
CA ALA A 123 4.53 39.54 -12.87
C ALA A 123 3.48 40.18 -13.79
N GLN A 124 2.22 40.23 -13.34
CA GLN A 124 1.08 40.92 -13.97
C GLN A 124 0.60 42.04 -13.04
#